data_AF-A0A562J574-F1
#
_entry.id   AF-A0A562J574-F1
#
_cell.length_a   1.000
_cell.length_b   1.000
_cell.length_c   1.000
_cell.angle_alpha   90.00
_cell.angle_beta   90.00
_cell.angle_gamma   90.00
#
_symmetry.space_group_name_H-M   'P 1'
#
loop_
_entity.id
_entity.type
_entity.pdbx_description
1 polymer ?
#
loop_
_entity_poly.entity_id
_entity_poly.type
_entity_poly.pdbx_seq_one_letter_code
_entity_poly.pdbx_strand_id
1 'polypeptide(L)'
;MGYYQVLAVLLGIGMILSACGTGNKVQNPSTANPHEQTKSVPKNNSGWETIETISGRNIIAKLEPAKETLERDKVIEQIKESREFKEGLYGTPTDDLAEELAVQQSEGEIALPLLYKIYGGNDGVNKAGVVFFENKTRGADQSGLWIGIKEPDNRLKQFVDALQAKVDAGKVKAENIYIYYTPHTTAENNQKMSEVNKAAAKFRDQHETPERISYGISVDTISGEVNIDHNFLTEEQKASLIEQFAGDKINFIQTGRLAPIGGESDTIYPENKFTNKYSKDGSYVMELTNSSMLVVASVPADFGKTGGDPDFFSAIYFQFPDASKKLKVGQRVIVEASGPIMESYPGQGTALYVEVLPEYKPEGADLSESQVIEKALNTIKDQQGVVAVRDLSFDGGLDEWSISLKRNENNFEVNVKDRLDE
;
A
#
# COMPACT_ATOMS: atom_id res chain seq x y z
N MET A 1 -9.13 29.62 48.42
CA MET A 1 -8.10 28.64 48.05
C MET A 1 -8.80 27.31 47.82
N GLY A 2 -9.10 26.99 46.56
CA GLY A 2 -9.71 25.71 46.19
C GLY A 2 -9.07 25.27 44.88
N TYR A 3 -8.20 24.26 44.97
CA TYR A 3 -7.56 23.63 43.81
C TYR A 3 -8.49 22.54 43.29
N TYR A 4 -8.95 22.68 42.05
CA TYR A 4 -9.49 21.57 41.28
C TYR A 4 -8.30 20.83 40.63
N GLN A 5 -8.06 19.58 41.06
CA GLN A 5 -7.21 18.66 40.33
C GLN A 5 -7.99 18.13 39.12
N VAL A 6 -7.58 18.54 37.92
CA VAL A 6 -7.97 17.88 36.67
C VAL A 6 -7.02 16.70 36.47
N LEU A 7 -7.57 15.49 36.55
CA LEU A 7 -6.85 14.26 36.29
C LEU A 7 -6.70 14.10 34.76
N ALA A 8 -5.54 14.45 34.22
CA ALA A 8 -5.20 14.17 32.83
C ALA A 8 -4.83 12.69 32.70
N VAL A 9 -5.75 11.89 32.16
CA VAL A 9 -5.46 10.51 31.74
C VAL A 9 -4.82 10.59 30.35
N LEU A 10 -3.48 10.48 30.32
CA LEU A 10 -2.72 10.25 29.09
C LEU A 10 -3.00 8.82 28.60
N LEU A 11 -3.91 8.68 27.64
CA LEU A 11 -4.06 7.49 26.81
C LEU A 11 -2.83 7.39 25.89
N GLY A 12 -1.79 6.69 26.36
CA GLY A 12 -0.67 6.29 25.53
C GLY A 12 -1.11 5.17 24.60
N ILE A 13 -1.60 5.52 23.42
CA ILE A 13 -1.87 4.56 22.34
C ILE A 13 -0.51 4.00 21.90
N GLY A 14 -0.19 2.80 22.35
CA GLY A 14 0.86 2.00 21.73
C GLY A 14 0.38 1.60 20.35
N MET A 15 0.81 2.32 19.31
CA MET A 15 0.63 1.91 17.93
C MET A 15 1.37 0.57 17.74
N ILE A 16 0.65 -0.54 17.90
CA ILE A 16 1.06 -1.81 17.35
C ILE A 16 0.99 -1.59 15.84
N LEU A 17 2.15 -1.46 15.21
CA LEU A 17 2.30 -1.41 13.76
C LEU A 17 1.89 -2.78 13.19
N SER A 18 0.59 -3.07 13.17
CA SER A 18 0.03 -3.96 12.17
C SER A 18 0.37 -3.33 10.83
N ALA A 19 1.17 -4.03 10.03
CA ALA A 19 1.64 -3.59 8.72
C ALA A 19 0.52 -2.85 7.96
N CYS A 20 0.64 -1.52 7.92
CA CYS A 20 -0.23 -0.68 7.12
C CYS A 20 0.14 -0.92 5.66
N GLY A 21 -0.62 -1.78 4.99
CA GLY A 21 -0.71 -1.73 3.55
C GLY A 21 -1.32 -0.38 3.19
N THR A 22 -0.48 0.53 2.69
CA THR A 22 -0.90 1.82 2.14
C THR A 22 -1.80 1.55 0.93
N GLY A 23 -3.11 1.70 1.13
CA GLY A 23 -4.12 1.64 0.09
C GLY A 23 -4.03 2.86 -0.83
N ASN A 24 -3.09 2.84 -1.78
CA ASN A 24 -3.21 3.68 -2.97
C ASN A 24 -4.28 3.07 -3.87
N LYS A 25 -5.38 3.82 -4.06
CA LYS A 25 -6.38 3.54 -5.09
C LYS A 25 -5.76 3.71 -6.47
N VAL A 26 -5.12 2.65 -6.97
CA VAL A 26 -4.99 2.43 -8.40
C VAL A 26 -6.27 1.72 -8.84
N GLN A 27 -7.17 2.47 -9.47
CA GLN A 27 -8.27 1.88 -10.21
C GLN A 27 -7.69 1.10 -11.39
N ASN A 28 -7.75 -0.22 -11.34
CA ASN A 28 -7.86 -1.04 -12.55
C ASN A 28 -8.90 -2.14 -12.32
N PRO A 29 -9.87 -2.31 -13.24
CA PRO A 29 -10.94 -3.28 -13.08
C PRO A 29 -10.45 -4.64 -13.56
N SER A 30 -10.12 -5.52 -12.62
CA SER A 30 -10.21 -6.96 -12.88
C SER A 30 -11.18 -7.52 -11.87
N THR A 31 -12.45 -7.60 -12.28
CA THR A 31 -13.49 -8.38 -11.62
C THR A 31 -13.14 -9.86 -11.75
N ALA A 32 -12.17 -10.32 -10.96
CA ALA A 32 -12.09 -11.73 -10.60
C ALA A 32 -13.06 -11.91 -9.43
N ASN A 33 -14.15 -12.65 -9.70
CA ASN A 33 -15.05 -13.14 -8.66
C ASN A 33 -14.20 -13.73 -7.51
N PRO A 34 -14.50 -13.43 -6.23
CA PRO A 34 -13.93 -14.21 -5.16
C PRO A 34 -14.52 -15.60 -5.30
N HIS A 35 -13.73 -16.50 -5.87
CA HIS A 35 -14.05 -17.91 -5.96
C HIS A 35 -14.53 -18.39 -4.58
N GLU A 36 -15.72 -19.00 -4.56
CA GLU A 36 -16.09 -20.04 -3.60
C GLU A 36 -15.06 -21.19 -3.72
N GLN A 37 -13.85 -20.95 -3.23
CA GLN A 37 -12.97 -22.05 -2.85
C GLN A 37 -13.58 -22.59 -1.56
N THR A 38 -14.14 -23.79 -1.65
CA THR A 38 -14.48 -24.61 -0.50
C THR A 38 -13.19 -24.79 0.31
N LYS A 39 -12.94 -23.88 1.26
CA LYS A 39 -11.79 -23.94 2.16
C LYS A 39 -11.93 -25.21 2.98
N SER A 40 -11.19 -26.25 2.61
CA SER A 40 -11.14 -27.47 3.39
C SER A 40 -10.63 -27.14 4.78
N VAL A 41 -11.44 -27.38 5.81
CA VAL A 41 -11.07 -27.17 7.21
C VAL A 41 -9.81 -27.99 7.50
N PRO A 42 -8.69 -27.39 7.94
CA PRO A 42 -7.49 -28.14 8.24
C PRO A 42 -7.79 -29.22 9.27
N LYS A 43 -7.24 -30.42 9.09
CA LYS A 43 -7.38 -31.48 10.11
C LYS A 43 -6.68 -31.03 11.39
N ASN A 44 -7.43 -31.03 12.50
CA ASN A 44 -6.86 -30.77 13.82
C ASN A 44 -5.91 -31.90 14.22
N ASN A 45 -4.62 -31.59 14.32
CA ASN A 45 -3.56 -32.54 14.73
C ASN A 45 -2.91 -32.12 16.05
N SER A 46 -3.53 -31.21 16.80
CA SER A 46 -2.99 -30.68 18.06
C SER A 46 -3.01 -31.66 19.24
N GLY A 47 -3.77 -32.75 19.11
CA GLY A 47 -4.09 -33.64 20.24
C GLY A 47 -5.19 -33.13 21.18
N TRP A 48 -5.70 -31.91 20.96
CA TRP A 48 -6.87 -31.38 21.66
C TRP A 48 -8.14 -31.60 20.85
N GLU A 49 -9.26 -31.82 21.54
CA GLU A 49 -10.56 -32.00 20.91
C GLU A 49 -11.02 -30.71 20.21
N THR A 50 -11.53 -30.84 18.99
CA THR A 50 -12.26 -29.76 18.33
C THR A 50 -13.63 -29.63 18.98
N ILE A 51 -13.90 -28.49 19.62
CA ILE A 51 -15.20 -28.20 20.25
C ILE A 51 -16.25 -27.89 19.19
N GLU A 52 -15.89 -27.06 18.22
CA GLU A 52 -16.73 -26.72 17.06
C GLU A 52 -15.88 -26.16 15.93
N THR A 53 -16.50 -25.89 14.77
CA THR A 53 -15.86 -25.21 13.65
C THR A 53 -16.56 -23.89 13.38
N ILE A 54 -15.83 -22.78 13.40
CA ILE A 54 -16.33 -21.46 13.04
C ILE A 54 -15.50 -20.87 11.91
N SER A 55 -16.15 -20.37 10.84
CA SER A 55 -15.48 -19.81 9.64
C SER A 55 -14.36 -20.72 9.11
N GLY A 56 -14.60 -22.03 9.11
CA GLY A 56 -13.66 -23.04 8.64
C GLY A 56 -12.45 -23.30 9.56
N ARG A 57 -12.51 -22.90 10.84
CA ARG A 57 -11.43 -23.07 11.82
C ARG A 57 -11.89 -23.91 13.01
N ASN A 58 -11.08 -24.89 13.42
CA ASN A 58 -11.38 -25.77 14.54
C ASN A 58 -11.13 -25.05 15.88
N ILE A 59 -12.19 -24.72 16.61
CA ILE A 59 -12.10 -24.14 17.95
C ILE A 59 -11.66 -25.21 18.94
N ILE A 60 -10.60 -24.94 19.70
CA ILE A 60 -9.98 -25.88 20.65
C ILE A 60 -10.10 -25.45 22.11
N ALA A 61 -10.52 -24.21 22.35
CA ALA A 61 -10.91 -23.73 23.66
C ALA A 61 -12.00 -22.67 23.52
N LYS A 62 -12.89 -22.59 24.52
CA LYS A 62 -13.95 -21.58 24.60
C LYS A 62 -13.91 -20.88 25.95
N LEU A 63 -14.39 -19.65 25.94
CA LEU A 63 -14.69 -18.88 27.15
C LEU A 63 -16.19 -18.91 27.39
N GLU A 64 -16.59 -19.05 28.65
CA GLU A 64 -17.99 -18.97 29.05
C GLU A 64 -18.43 -17.50 29.10
N PRO A 65 -19.60 -17.14 28.56
CA PRO A 65 -20.06 -15.76 28.53
C PRO A 65 -20.35 -15.22 29.94
N ALA A 66 -19.97 -13.97 30.18
CA ALA A 66 -20.33 -13.25 31.39
C ALA A 66 -21.83 -12.92 31.43
N LYS A 67 -22.38 -12.71 32.63
CA LYS A 67 -23.76 -12.23 32.78
C LYS A 67 -23.93 -10.78 32.30
N GLU A 68 -22.91 -9.96 32.50
CA GLU A 68 -22.89 -8.53 32.14
C GLU A 68 -21.49 -8.11 31.68
N THR A 69 -21.41 -7.17 30.75
CA THR A 69 -20.16 -6.65 30.18
C THR A 69 -19.99 -5.15 30.40
N LEU A 70 -20.43 -4.64 31.57
CA LEU A 70 -20.52 -3.20 31.85
C LEU A 70 -19.20 -2.42 31.67
N GLU A 71 -18.05 -3.02 31.94
CA GLU A 71 -16.76 -2.36 31.68
C GLU A 71 -16.47 -2.29 30.18
N ARG A 72 -16.73 -3.38 29.43
CA ARG A 72 -16.61 -3.40 27.98
C ARG A 72 -17.58 -2.39 27.33
N ASP A 73 -18.84 -2.37 27.74
CA ASP A 73 -19.87 -1.55 27.10
C ASP A 73 -19.52 -0.05 27.19
N LYS A 74 -18.86 0.38 28.27
CA LYS A 74 -18.32 1.74 28.39
C LYS A 74 -17.27 2.07 27.34
N VAL A 75 -16.45 1.10 26.92
CA VAL A 75 -15.45 1.29 25.85
C VAL A 75 -16.17 1.59 24.52
N ILE A 76 -17.26 0.89 24.22
CA ILE A 76 -18.07 1.18 23.02
C ILE A 76 -18.62 2.60 23.08
N GLU A 77 -19.22 2.98 24.20
CA GLU A 77 -19.81 4.31 24.33
C GLU A 77 -18.73 5.40 24.16
N GLN A 78 -17.55 5.21 24.76
CA GLN A 78 -16.41 6.11 24.57
C GLN A 78 -15.96 6.20 23.11
N ILE A 79 -15.89 5.07 22.39
CA ILE A 79 -15.58 5.04 20.95
C ILE A 79 -16.62 5.84 20.17
N LYS A 80 -17.92 5.57 20.40
CA LYS A 80 -19.02 6.27 19.73
C LYS A 80 -19.04 7.76 20.03
N GLU A 81 -18.62 8.15 21.24
CA GLU A 81 -18.54 9.55 21.65
C GLU A 81 -17.31 10.29 21.09
N SER A 82 -16.25 9.56 20.73
CA SER A 82 -15.00 10.12 20.21
C SER A 82 -15.20 10.93 18.94
N ARG A 83 -14.37 11.96 18.77
CA ARG A 83 -14.40 12.83 17.60
C ARG A 83 -13.97 12.07 16.35
N GLU A 84 -12.91 11.29 16.46
CA GLU A 84 -12.30 10.50 15.40
C GLU A 84 -13.32 9.51 14.80
N PHE A 85 -14.10 8.84 15.65
CA PHE A 85 -15.19 7.98 15.19
C PHE A 85 -16.28 8.78 14.49
N LYS A 86 -16.79 9.86 15.10
CA LYS A 86 -17.86 10.69 14.52
C LYS A 86 -17.48 11.36 13.20
N GLU A 87 -16.23 11.75 13.04
CA GLU A 87 -15.68 12.34 11.81
C GLU A 87 -15.32 11.29 10.75
N GLY A 88 -15.51 10.00 11.05
CA GLY A 88 -15.32 8.90 10.11
C GLY A 88 -13.85 8.56 9.82
N LEU A 89 -12.94 8.89 10.74
CA LEU A 89 -11.51 8.61 10.59
C LEU A 89 -11.22 7.12 10.38
N TYR A 90 -12.01 6.26 11.03
CA TYR A 90 -11.89 4.80 10.96
C TYR A 90 -12.80 4.16 9.90
N GLY A 91 -13.56 4.96 9.14
CA GLY A 91 -14.59 4.51 8.21
C GLY A 91 -15.97 5.06 8.56
N THR A 92 -17.01 4.58 7.87
CA THR A 92 -18.38 5.01 8.13
C THR A 92 -18.79 4.67 9.57
N PRO A 93 -19.24 5.65 10.39
CA PRO A 93 -19.57 5.40 11.79
C PRO A 93 -20.82 4.52 11.90
N THR A 94 -20.64 3.24 12.23
CA THR A 94 -21.72 2.25 12.42
C THR A 94 -21.54 1.48 13.73
N ASP A 95 -22.60 0.84 14.21
CA ASP A 95 -22.50 -0.02 15.40
C ASP A 95 -21.50 -1.18 15.19
N ASP A 96 -21.45 -1.76 13.99
CA ASP A 96 -20.46 -2.80 13.65
C ASP A 96 -19.02 -2.27 13.73
N LEU A 97 -18.75 -1.06 13.24
CA LEU A 97 -17.43 -0.44 13.35
C LEU A 97 -17.07 -0.14 14.82
N ALA A 98 -18.04 0.31 15.62
CA ALA A 98 -17.82 0.55 17.04
C ALA A 98 -17.48 -0.76 17.78
N GLU A 99 -18.18 -1.86 17.47
CA GLU A 99 -17.91 -3.19 18.02
C GLU A 99 -16.50 -3.67 17.63
N GLU A 100 -16.08 -3.50 16.37
CA GLU A 100 -14.74 -3.88 15.87
C GLU A 100 -13.61 -3.10 16.52
N LEU A 101 -13.80 -1.79 16.72
CA LEU A 101 -12.84 -0.96 17.44
C LEU A 101 -12.79 -1.36 18.92
N ALA A 102 -13.93 -1.71 19.51
CA ALA A 102 -13.97 -2.19 20.89
C ALA A 102 -13.30 -3.56 21.04
N VAL A 103 -13.40 -4.46 20.06
CA VAL A 103 -12.61 -5.71 20.01
C VAL A 103 -11.11 -5.43 20.11
N GLN A 104 -10.61 -4.39 19.44
CA GLN A 104 -9.20 -4.03 19.52
C GLN A 104 -8.85 -3.39 20.87
N GLN A 105 -9.64 -2.40 21.30
CA GLN A 105 -9.38 -1.59 22.50
C GLN A 105 -9.72 -2.28 23.83
N SER A 106 -10.49 -3.36 23.81
CA SER A 106 -10.82 -4.13 25.00
C SER A 106 -10.29 -5.56 24.93
N GLU A 107 -10.84 -6.39 24.03
CA GLU A 107 -10.43 -7.80 23.91
C GLU A 107 -8.94 -7.93 23.57
N GLY A 108 -8.45 -7.15 22.59
CA GLY A 108 -7.05 -7.09 22.19
C GLY A 108 -6.13 -6.58 23.31
N GLU A 109 -6.42 -5.42 23.89
CA GLU A 109 -5.62 -4.81 24.96
C GLU A 109 -5.53 -5.69 26.22
N ILE A 110 -6.53 -6.53 26.49
CA ILE A 110 -6.54 -7.41 27.66
C ILE A 110 -5.93 -8.77 27.34
N ALA A 111 -6.32 -9.41 26.23
CA ALA A 111 -5.90 -10.76 25.91
C ALA A 111 -4.44 -10.83 25.46
N LEU A 112 -3.96 -9.89 24.63
CA LEU A 112 -2.61 -9.95 24.07
C LEU A 112 -1.52 -9.86 25.15
N PRO A 113 -1.57 -8.94 26.14
CA PRO A 113 -0.57 -8.91 27.20
C PRO A 113 -0.57 -10.17 28.07
N LEU A 114 -1.74 -10.77 28.32
CA LEU A 114 -1.83 -12.06 29.03
C LEU A 114 -1.17 -13.17 28.23
N LEU A 115 -1.46 -13.24 26.93
CA LEU A 115 -0.87 -14.21 26.02
C LEU A 115 0.65 -14.05 25.96
N TYR A 116 1.15 -12.84 25.75
CA TYR A 116 2.59 -12.56 25.75
C TYR A 116 3.23 -12.92 27.08
N LYS A 117 2.63 -12.55 28.22
CA LYS A 117 3.18 -12.90 29.53
C LYS A 117 3.32 -14.41 29.72
N ILE A 118 2.32 -15.18 29.29
CA ILE A 118 2.27 -16.63 29.49
C ILE A 118 3.19 -17.38 28.51
N TYR A 119 3.28 -16.91 27.27
CA TYR A 119 4.06 -17.58 26.24
C TYR A 119 5.53 -17.12 26.17
N GLY A 120 5.92 -16.10 26.94
CA GLY A 120 7.32 -15.64 27.00
C GLY A 120 7.64 -14.50 26.04
N GLY A 121 6.71 -13.56 25.88
CA GLY A 121 6.82 -12.39 25.03
C GLY A 121 6.34 -12.64 23.59
N ASN A 122 6.64 -11.68 22.71
CA ASN A 122 6.26 -11.74 21.31
C ASN A 122 6.84 -12.97 20.60
N ASP A 123 8.14 -13.27 20.83
CA ASP A 123 8.80 -14.43 20.22
C ASP A 123 8.18 -15.76 20.65
N GLY A 124 7.73 -15.84 21.91
CA GLY A 124 7.05 -17.01 22.45
C GLY A 124 5.71 -17.27 21.77
N VAL A 125 4.91 -16.21 21.57
CA VAL A 125 3.64 -16.30 20.84
C VAL A 125 3.88 -16.62 19.36
N ASN A 126 4.84 -15.97 18.72
CA ASN A 126 5.17 -16.22 17.31
C ASN A 126 5.59 -17.67 17.04
N LYS A 127 6.24 -18.32 18.01
CA LYS A 127 6.61 -19.75 17.93
C LYS A 127 5.47 -20.71 18.26
N ALA A 128 4.47 -20.25 19.00
CA ALA A 128 3.35 -21.10 19.43
C ALA A 128 2.19 -21.12 18.43
N GLY A 129 2.05 -20.06 17.63
CA GLY A 129 0.85 -19.89 16.83
C GLY A 129 0.78 -18.59 16.03
N VAL A 130 -0.44 -18.15 15.75
CA VAL A 130 -0.75 -16.92 15.01
C VAL A 130 -1.82 -16.13 15.76
N VAL A 131 -1.79 -14.80 15.61
CA VAL A 131 -2.80 -13.90 16.20
C VAL A 131 -3.17 -12.83 15.20
N PHE A 132 -4.46 -12.58 15.01
CA PHE A 132 -4.97 -11.54 14.11
C PHE A 132 -6.38 -11.09 14.52
N PHE A 133 -6.81 -9.99 13.93
CA PHE A 133 -8.18 -9.50 14.03
C PHE A 133 -8.90 -9.70 12.70
N GLU A 134 -10.16 -10.13 12.75
CA GLU A 134 -11.07 -10.07 11.61
C GLU A 134 -12.15 -9.03 11.87
N ASN A 135 -12.63 -8.38 10.81
CA ASN A 135 -13.61 -7.30 10.85
C ASN A 135 -14.66 -7.53 9.76
N LYS A 136 -15.95 -7.55 10.12
CA LYS A 136 -17.07 -7.61 9.17
C LYS A 136 -17.07 -6.44 8.19
N THR A 137 -16.71 -5.24 8.64
CA THR A 137 -16.58 -4.06 7.76
C THR A 137 -15.52 -4.23 6.67
N ARG A 138 -14.63 -5.23 6.82
CA ARG A 138 -13.60 -5.61 5.84
C ARG A 138 -13.89 -6.94 5.14
N GLY A 139 -15.13 -7.44 5.23
CA GLY A 139 -15.60 -8.62 4.50
C GLY A 139 -15.38 -9.96 5.19
N ALA A 140 -15.00 -9.98 6.47
CA ALA A 140 -15.00 -11.22 7.25
C ALA A 140 -16.43 -11.66 7.63
N ASP A 141 -16.64 -12.97 7.83
CA ASP A 141 -17.94 -13.50 8.28
C ASP A 141 -18.33 -12.93 9.66
N GLN A 142 -17.33 -12.70 10.51
CA GLN A 142 -17.49 -12.17 11.85
C GLN A 142 -16.27 -11.37 12.31
N SER A 143 -16.52 -10.44 13.24
CA SER A 143 -15.47 -9.65 13.87
C SER A 143 -14.94 -10.36 15.10
N GLY A 144 -13.64 -10.24 15.38
CA GLY A 144 -13.08 -10.81 16.60
C GLY A 144 -11.57 -10.91 16.62
N LEU A 145 -11.05 -11.21 17.81
CA LEU A 145 -9.67 -11.57 18.06
C LEU A 145 -9.50 -13.08 17.89
N TRP A 146 -8.65 -13.47 16.95
CA TRP A 146 -8.35 -14.87 16.67
C TRP A 146 -6.96 -15.23 17.19
N ILE A 147 -6.91 -16.27 18.01
CA ILE A 147 -5.69 -16.79 18.63
C ILE A 147 -5.55 -18.25 18.21
N GLY A 148 -4.73 -18.48 17.18
CA GLY A 148 -4.42 -19.80 16.68
C GLY A 148 -3.25 -20.40 17.45
N ILE A 149 -3.38 -21.58 18.02
CA ILE A 149 -2.28 -22.32 18.65
C ILE A 149 -2.06 -23.63 17.91
N LYS A 150 -0.81 -23.87 17.47
CA LYS A 150 -0.47 -25.07 16.69
C LYS A 150 -0.35 -26.30 17.59
N GLU A 151 0.42 -26.16 18.65
CA GLU A 151 0.71 -27.22 19.63
C GLU A 151 0.30 -26.75 21.04
N PRO A 152 -1.00 -26.85 21.38
CA PRO A 152 -1.53 -26.45 22.67
C PRO A 152 -0.97 -27.29 23.82
N ASP A 153 -0.58 -26.62 24.89
CA ASP A 153 -0.02 -27.22 26.10
C ASP A 153 -0.62 -26.59 27.37
N ASN A 154 0.01 -26.83 28.53
CA ASN A 154 -0.46 -26.28 29.81
C ASN A 154 -0.51 -24.74 29.85
N ARG A 155 0.24 -24.04 29.00
CA ARG A 155 0.20 -22.57 28.88
C ARG A 155 -1.12 -22.11 28.28
N LEU A 156 -1.69 -22.86 27.32
CA LEU A 156 -3.01 -22.53 26.78
C LEU A 156 -4.07 -22.58 27.87
N LYS A 157 -4.05 -23.61 28.72
CA LYS A 157 -4.96 -23.69 29.86
C LYS A 157 -4.80 -22.50 30.81
N GLN A 158 -3.58 -22.16 31.17
CA GLN A 158 -3.30 -20.98 32.01
C GLN A 158 -3.82 -19.68 31.37
N PHE A 159 -3.70 -19.56 30.05
CA PHE A 159 -4.21 -18.40 29.31
C PHE A 159 -5.74 -18.34 29.34
N VAL A 160 -6.41 -19.44 29.04
CA VAL A 160 -7.88 -19.55 29.09
C VAL A 160 -8.39 -19.23 30.50
N ASP A 161 -7.81 -19.82 31.55
CA ASP A 161 -8.20 -19.57 32.94
C ASP A 161 -8.03 -18.09 33.32
N ALA A 162 -6.90 -17.47 32.93
CA ALA A 162 -6.63 -16.06 33.20
C ALA A 162 -7.56 -15.12 32.44
N LEU A 163 -7.92 -15.48 31.19
CA LEU A 163 -8.81 -14.70 30.36
C LEU A 163 -10.28 -14.86 30.77
N GLN A 164 -10.69 -16.06 31.21
CA GLN A 164 -12.02 -16.30 31.77
C GLN A 164 -12.27 -15.40 32.98
N ALA A 165 -11.27 -15.22 33.86
CA ALA A 165 -11.40 -14.28 34.98
C ALA A 165 -11.64 -12.82 34.54
N LYS A 166 -11.23 -12.43 33.32
CA LYS A 166 -11.52 -11.11 32.74
C LYS A 166 -12.91 -11.05 32.12
N VAL A 167 -13.34 -12.14 31.49
CA VAL A 167 -14.72 -12.31 31.03
C VAL A 167 -15.68 -12.22 32.21
N ASP A 168 -15.47 -13.02 33.26
CA ASP A 168 -16.33 -13.06 34.46
C ASP A 168 -16.46 -11.69 35.15
N ALA A 169 -15.41 -10.86 35.05
CA ALA A 169 -15.39 -9.49 35.56
C ALA A 169 -16.05 -8.47 34.60
N GLY A 170 -16.65 -8.91 33.49
CA GLY A 170 -17.34 -8.08 32.51
C GLY A 170 -16.43 -7.15 31.70
N LYS A 171 -15.12 -7.45 31.64
CA LYS A 171 -14.13 -6.58 30.97
C LYS A 171 -14.03 -6.84 29.47
N VAL A 172 -14.25 -8.08 29.06
CA VAL A 172 -14.18 -8.52 27.67
C VAL A 172 -15.36 -9.42 27.35
N LYS A 173 -15.75 -9.49 26.08
CA LYS A 173 -16.84 -10.33 25.59
C LYS A 173 -16.29 -11.65 25.05
N ALA A 174 -16.72 -12.77 25.64
CA ALA A 174 -16.26 -14.11 25.24
C ALA A 174 -16.50 -14.40 23.75
N GLU A 175 -17.64 -13.98 23.21
CA GLU A 175 -18.04 -14.27 21.83
C GLU A 175 -17.13 -13.65 20.77
N ASN A 176 -16.31 -12.65 21.13
CA ASN A 176 -15.39 -11.95 20.25
C ASN A 176 -13.96 -12.50 20.31
N ILE A 177 -13.71 -13.56 21.08
CA ILE A 177 -12.38 -14.17 21.23
C ILE A 177 -12.44 -15.64 20.79
N TYR A 178 -11.71 -15.95 19.72
CA TYR A 178 -11.69 -17.28 19.13
C TYR A 178 -10.33 -17.95 19.34
N ILE A 179 -10.33 -19.06 20.09
CA ILE A 179 -9.12 -19.85 20.36
C ILE A 179 -9.19 -21.13 19.55
N TYR A 180 -8.34 -21.22 18.51
CA TYR A 180 -8.48 -22.23 17.48
C TYR A 180 -7.16 -22.95 17.18
N TYR A 181 -7.24 -24.10 16.52
CA TYR A 181 -6.07 -24.81 16.02
C TYR A 181 -5.60 -24.21 14.69
N THR A 182 -4.32 -23.86 14.62
CA THR A 182 -3.66 -23.40 13.39
C THR A 182 -2.65 -24.44 12.90
N PRO A 183 -2.52 -24.70 11.58
CA PRO A 183 -1.50 -25.65 11.06
C PRO A 183 -0.10 -25.04 11.00
N HIS A 184 0.03 -23.72 11.16
CA HIS A 184 1.28 -22.97 11.09
C HIS A 184 1.37 -21.89 12.16
N THR A 185 2.58 -21.43 12.42
CA THR A 185 2.89 -20.34 13.36
C THR A 185 3.43 -19.12 12.62
N THR A 186 3.41 -17.95 13.27
CA THR A 186 4.04 -16.73 12.72
C THR A 186 5.53 -16.94 12.44
N ALA A 187 6.24 -17.66 13.31
CA ALA A 187 7.66 -17.96 13.13
C ALA A 187 7.90 -18.83 11.88
N GLU A 188 7.07 -19.85 11.65
CA GLU A 188 7.13 -20.69 10.45
C GLU A 188 6.80 -19.89 9.18
N ASN A 189 5.79 -19.02 9.23
CA ASN A 189 5.44 -18.14 8.11
C ASN A 189 6.60 -17.18 7.79
N ASN A 190 7.24 -16.59 8.79
CA ASN A 190 8.39 -15.71 8.60
C ASN A 190 9.60 -16.46 8.01
N GLN A 191 9.85 -17.70 8.46
CA GLN A 191 10.89 -18.54 7.90
C GLN A 191 10.59 -18.86 6.42
N LYS A 192 9.37 -19.30 6.12
CA LYS A 192 8.91 -19.59 4.76
C LYS A 192 9.05 -18.37 3.84
N MET A 193 8.60 -17.20 4.29
CA MET A 193 8.76 -15.93 3.57
C MET A 193 10.24 -15.65 3.25
N SER A 194 11.14 -15.86 4.20
CA SER A 194 12.58 -15.67 4.02
C SER A 194 13.18 -16.65 3.00
N GLU A 195 12.80 -17.93 3.07
CA GLU A 195 13.27 -18.98 2.16
C GLU A 195 12.79 -18.74 0.73
N VAL A 196 11.52 -18.42 0.55
CA VAL A 196 10.95 -18.07 -0.77
C VAL A 196 11.59 -16.80 -1.31
N ASN A 197 11.73 -15.75 -0.49
CA ASN A 197 12.41 -14.53 -0.90
C ASN A 197 13.84 -14.79 -1.36
N LYS A 198 14.60 -15.63 -0.65
CA LYS A 198 15.94 -16.04 -1.06
C LYS A 198 15.95 -16.80 -2.39
N ALA A 199 14.94 -17.61 -2.66
CA ALA A 199 14.81 -18.32 -3.94
C ALA A 199 14.47 -17.35 -5.09
N ALA A 200 13.46 -16.50 -4.90
CA ALA A 200 13.04 -15.49 -5.88
C ALA A 200 14.14 -14.47 -6.18
N ALA A 201 14.91 -14.06 -5.17
CA ALA A 201 16.04 -13.14 -5.32
C ALA A 201 17.09 -13.65 -6.33
N LYS A 202 17.27 -14.97 -6.45
CA LYS A 202 18.20 -15.53 -7.46
C LYS A 202 17.75 -15.21 -8.88
N PHE A 203 16.46 -15.30 -9.16
CA PHE A 203 15.91 -14.93 -10.46
C PHE A 203 16.02 -13.42 -10.70
N ARG A 204 15.80 -12.61 -9.66
CA ARG A 204 16.03 -11.16 -9.74
C ARG A 204 17.48 -10.87 -10.13
N ASP A 205 18.43 -11.45 -9.42
CA ASP A 205 19.86 -11.20 -9.60
C ASP A 205 20.39 -11.68 -10.96
N GLN A 206 19.66 -12.60 -11.61
CA GLN A 206 19.94 -13.11 -12.96
C GLN A 206 19.21 -12.33 -14.07
N HIS A 207 18.28 -11.43 -13.72
CA HIS A 207 17.60 -10.59 -14.69
C HIS A 207 18.61 -9.64 -15.37
N GLU A 208 18.34 -9.25 -16.62
CA GLU A 208 19.23 -8.35 -17.38
C GLU A 208 19.31 -6.94 -16.78
N THR A 209 18.25 -6.54 -16.08
CA THR A 209 18.10 -5.23 -15.41
C THR A 209 17.59 -5.41 -13.96
N PRO A 210 18.40 -5.99 -13.06
CA PRO A 210 17.96 -6.37 -11.72
C PRO A 210 17.52 -5.18 -10.85
N GLU A 211 18.03 -3.99 -11.12
CA GLU A 211 17.68 -2.73 -10.44
C GLU A 211 16.33 -2.15 -10.87
N ARG A 212 15.76 -2.64 -11.98
CA ARG A 212 14.51 -2.13 -12.56
C ARG A 212 13.30 -2.95 -12.20
N ILE A 213 13.49 -4.15 -11.67
CA ILE A 213 12.42 -5.08 -11.35
C ILE A 213 12.05 -4.98 -9.88
N SER A 214 10.80 -5.31 -9.57
CA SER A 214 10.25 -5.26 -8.23
C SER A 214 9.54 -6.56 -7.93
N TYR A 215 9.66 -7.01 -6.69
CA TYR A 215 8.84 -8.08 -6.17
C TYR A 215 8.64 -7.94 -4.67
N GLY A 216 7.56 -8.54 -4.18
CA GLY A 216 7.24 -8.69 -2.78
C GLY A 216 6.90 -10.15 -2.48
N ILE A 217 7.33 -10.63 -1.33
CA ILE A 217 6.93 -11.94 -0.81
C ILE A 217 6.20 -11.71 0.49
N SER A 218 5.02 -12.30 0.62
CA SER A 218 4.29 -12.36 1.88
C SER A 218 3.75 -13.77 2.11
N VAL A 219 3.44 -14.08 3.37
CA VAL A 219 2.75 -15.32 3.73
C VAL A 219 1.49 -14.92 4.48
N ASP A 220 0.34 -15.35 3.99
CA ASP A 220 -0.94 -15.04 4.61
C ASP A 220 -1.00 -15.68 6.01
N THR A 221 -1.22 -14.86 7.03
CA THR A 221 -1.23 -15.30 8.43
C THR A 221 -2.29 -16.37 8.70
N ILE A 222 -3.41 -16.33 7.98
CA ILE A 222 -4.57 -17.19 8.21
C ILE A 222 -4.40 -18.53 7.50
N SER A 223 -4.04 -18.52 6.23
CA SER A 223 -3.97 -19.70 5.37
C SER A 223 -2.57 -20.30 5.27
N GLY A 224 -1.52 -19.53 5.55
CA GLY A 224 -0.12 -19.93 5.35
C GLY A 224 0.30 -19.98 3.89
N GLU A 225 -0.56 -19.49 2.97
CA GLU A 225 -0.29 -19.37 1.54
C GLU A 225 0.76 -18.31 1.26
N VAL A 226 1.68 -18.60 0.34
CA VAL A 226 2.72 -17.67 -0.09
C VAL A 226 2.18 -16.82 -1.23
N ASN A 227 2.27 -15.50 -1.12
CA ASN A 227 1.97 -14.59 -2.23
C ASN A 227 3.27 -13.95 -2.73
N ILE A 228 3.44 -13.97 -4.05
CA ILE A 228 4.60 -13.42 -4.76
C ILE A 228 4.09 -12.35 -5.73
N ASP A 229 4.17 -11.10 -5.33
CA ASP A 229 3.95 -9.95 -6.21
C ASP A 229 5.21 -9.74 -7.04
N HIS A 230 5.12 -9.65 -8.37
CA HIS A 230 6.31 -9.48 -9.21
C HIS A 230 6.01 -8.81 -10.55
N ASN A 231 7.05 -8.29 -11.19
CA ASN A 231 7.00 -7.86 -12.58
C ASN A 231 8.07 -8.51 -13.48
N PHE A 232 8.66 -9.64 -13.09
CA PHE A 232 9.75 -10.21 -13.90
C PHE A 232 9.79 -11.74 -14.01
N LEU A 233 9.09 -12.48 -13.13
CA LEU A 233 9.13 -13.94 -13.16
C LEU A 233 8.43 -14.49 -14.40
N THR A 234 9.14 -15.31 -15.18
CA THR A 234 8.58 -16.08 -16.30
C THR A 234 7.80 -17.29 -15.81
N GLU A 235 7.01 -17.92 -16.68
CA GLU A 235 6.25 -19.14 -16.32
C GLU A 235 7.18 -20.30 -15.91
N GLU A 236 8.35 -20.44 -16.53
CA GLU A 236 9.34 -21.45 -16.16
C GLU A 236 9.93 -21.18 -14.77
N GLN A 237 10.20 -19.90 -14.45
CA GLN A 237 10.71 -19.51 -13.13
C GLN A 237 9.65 -19.71 -12.04
N LYS A 238 8.38 -19.40 -12.33
CA LYS A 238 7.24 -19.70 -11.45
C LYS A 238 7.11 -21.20 -11.21
N ALA A 239 7.20 -22.02 -12.25
CA ALA A 239 7.16 -23.47 -12.14
C ALA A 239 8.33 -24.01 -11.27
N SER A 240 9.53 -23.46 -11.43
CA SER A 240 10.69 -23.82 -10.61
C SER A 240 10.49 -23.47 -9.12
N LEU A 241 9.88 -22.32 -8.81
CA LEU A 241 9.51 -21.98 -7.42
C LEU A 241 8.44 -22.94 -6.88
N ILE A 242 7.41 -23.27 -7.65
CA ILE A 242 6.38 -24.24 -7.25
C ILE A 242 7.01 -25.61 -6.97
N GLU A 243 7.93 -26.08 -7.80
CA GLU A 243 8.63 -27.35 -7.60
C GLU A 243 9.50 -27.33 -6.34
N GLN A 244 10.25 -26.24 -6.12
CA GLN A 244 11.11 -26.09 -4.95
C GLN A 244 10.31 -26.08 -3.63
N PHE A 245 9.08 -25.58 -3.67
CA PHE A 245 8.18 -25.45 -2.53
C PHE A 245 6.89 -26.26 -2.73
N ALA A 246 6.99 -27.49 -3.26
CA ALA A 246 5.83 -28.30 -3.65
C ALA A 246 4.84 -28.64 -2.52
N GLY A 247 5.23 -28.44 -1.26
CA GLY A 247 4.35 -28.58 -0.09
C GLY A 247 3.53 -27.33 0.24
N ASP A 248 3.81 -26.21 -0.42
CA ASP A 248 3.19 -24.91 -0.17
C ASP A 248 2.29 -24.51 -1.34
N LYS A 249 1.18 -23.85 -1.00
CA LYS A 249 0.37 -23.15 -2.01
C LYS A 249 0.97 -21.77 -2.25
N ILE A 250 1.40 -21.53 -3.49
CA ILE A 250 2.01 -20.27 -3.92
C ILE A 250 1.10 -19.59 -4.94
N ASN A 251 0.78 -18.33 -4.69
CA ASN A 251 0.02 -17.46 -5.58
C ASN A 251 0.97 -16.41 -6.18
N PHE A 252 1.01 -16.32 -7.51
CA PHE A 252 1.77 -15.29 -8.21
C PHE A 252 0.84 -14.16 -8.65
N ILE A 253 1.23 -12.93 -8.33
CA ILE A 253 0.48 -11.72 -8.68
C ILE A 253 1.40 -10.87 -9.55
N GLN A 254 1.06 -10.75 -10.83
CA GLN A 254 1.82 -9.88 -11.72
C GLN A 254 1.43 -8.41 -11.47
N THR A 255 2.36 -7.60 -11.02
CA THR A 255 2.18 -6.15 -10.82
C THR A 255 2.63 -5.41 -12.07
N GLY A 256 1.68 -4.86 -12.82
CA GLY A 256 1.96 -4.15 -14.07
C GLY A 256 2.40 -5.07 -15.21
N ARG A 257 3.15 -4.52 -16.16
CA ARG A 257 3.77 -5.28 -17.24
C ARG A 257 4.99 -6.04 -16.75
N LEU A 258 5.33 -7.13 -17.45
CA LEU A 258 6.62 -7.78 -17.24
C LEU A 258 7.74 -6.84 -17.67
N ALA A 259 8.85 -6.89 -16.96
CA ALA A 259 10.04 -6.13 -17.27
C ALA A 259 10.57 -6.53 -18.66
N PRO A 260 11.04 -5.56 -19.44
CA PRO A 260 11.55 -5.83 -20.78
C PRO A 260 12.79 -6.71 -20.72
N ILE A 261 12.85 -7.69 -21.63
CA ILE A 261 13.98 -8.61 -21.79
C ILE A 261 14.57 -8.51 -23.20
N GLY A 262 15.85 -8.85 -23.39
CA GLY A 262 16.42 -9.05 -24.72
C GLY A 262 16.43 -7.79 -25.61
N GLY A 263 16.49 -6.60 -25.01
CA GLY A 263 16.48 -5.33 -25.75
C GLY A 263 15.09 -4.86 -26.21
N GLU A 264 14.01 -5.45 -25.69
CA GLU A 264 12.66 -4.91 -25.83
C GLU A 264 12.60 -3.42 -25.42
N SER A 265 11.81 -2.63 -26.17
CA SER A 265 11.68 -1.21 -25.88
C SER A 265 10.89 -0.99 -24.60
N ASP A 266 11.44 -0.19 -23.70
CA ASP A 266 10.79 0.32 -22.49
C ASP A 266 10.16 1.70 -22.70
N THR A 267 10.30 2.25 -23.91
CA THR A 267 9.69 3.53 -24.31
C THR A 267 8.75 3.30 -25.47
N ILE A 268 7.52 3.78 -25.35
CA ILE A 268 6.48 3.68 -26.37
C ILE A 268 6.18 5.07 -26.89
N TYR A 269 6.30 5.25 -28.20
CA TYR A 269 5.93 6.50 -28.86
C TYR A 269 4.53 6.37 -29.47
N PRO A 270 3.78 7.48 -29.56
CA PRO A 270 2.46 7.46 -30.16
C PRO A 270 2.58 7.30 -31.68
N GLU A 271 1.61 6.63 -32.31
CA GLU A 271 1.56 6.48 -33.78
C GLU A 271 1.60 7.85 -34.48
N ASN A 272 0.82 8.80 -33.95
CA ASN A 272 0.83 10.18 -34.41
C ASN A 272 1.64 11.03 -33.42
N LYS A 273 2.79 11.54 -33.90
CA LYS A 273 3.67 12.38 -33.08
C LYS A 273 2.99 13.66 -32.57
N PHE A 274 2.12 14.27 -33.38
CA PHE A 274 1.53 15.57 -33.10
C PHE A 274 0.01 15.49 -32.99
N THR A 275 -0.56 16.40 -32.19
CA THR A 275 -1.99 16.66 -32.07
C THR A 275 -2.27 18.16 -32.08
N ASN A 276 -3.36 18.58 -32.71
CA ASN A 276 -3.84 19.96 -32.64
C ASN A 276 -4.73 20.22 -31.41
N LYS A 277 -4.97 19.20 -30.59
CA LYS A 277 -5.77 19.29 -29.36
C LYS A 277 -4.84 19.28 -28.16
N TYR A 278 -4.81 20.40 -27.45
CA TYR A 278 -4.11 20.50 -26.17
C TYR A 278 -4.74 19.54 -25.14
N SER A 279 -3.89 18.89 -24.35
CA SER A 279 -4.29 17.97 -23.28
C SER A 279 -3.36 18.18 -22.09
N LYS A 280 -3.90 18.02 -20.88
CA LYS A 280 -3.13 17.98 -19.63
C LYS A 280 -3.00 16.55 -19.10
N ASP A 281 -3.18 15.53 -19.94
CA ASP A 281 -2.95 14.14 -19.54
C ASP A 281 -1.44 13.88 -19.37
N GLY A 282 -1.09 13.05 -18.38
CA GLY A 282 0.28 12.62 -18.12
C GLY A 282 1.10 13.55 -17.21
N SER A 283 2.39 13.60 -17.47
CA SER A 283 3.37 14.42 -16.76
C SER A 283 4.42 14.92 -17.74
N TYR A 284 4.93 16.13 -17.54
CA TYR A 284 6.01 16.67 -18.36
C TYR A 284 7.37 16.17 -17.88
N VAL A 285 8.23 15.77 -18.81
CA VAL A 285 9.66 15.55 -18.55
C VAL A 285 10.32 16.90 -18.37
N MET A 286 10.70 17.25 -17.13
CA MET A 286 11.26 18.56 -16.80
C MET A 286 12.78 18.56 -16.78
N GLU A 287 13.39 17.41 -16.47
CA GLU A 287 14.84 17.24 -16.47
C GLU A 287 15.20 15.83 -16.95
N LEU A 288 16.33 15.71 -17.63
CA LEU A 288 16.87 14.43 -18.12
C LEU A 288 18.35 14.32 -17.81
N THR A 289 18.75 13.13 -17.39
CA THR A 289 20.14 12.67 -17.44
C THR A 289 20.21 11.39 -18.28
N ASN A 290 21.39 10.78 -18.41
CA ASN A 290 21.48 9.47 -19.07
C ASN A 290 20.75 8.36 -18.31
N SER A 291 20.55 8.48 -16.99
CA SER A 291 20.02 7.38 -16.16
C SER A 291 18.79 7.77 -15.34
N SER A 292 18.27 8.98 -15.53
CA SER A 292 17.11 9.46 -14.79
C SER A 292 16.32 10.50 -15.56
N MET A 293 15.09 10.69 -15.13
CA MET A 293 14.20 11.76 -15.57
C MET A 293 13.46 12.35 -14.37
N LEU A 294 13.28 13.66 -14.34
CA LEU A 294 12.28 14.32 -13.50
C LEU A 294 11.00 14.43 -14.31
N VAL A 295 9.91 13.88 -13.81
CA VAL A 295 8.58 14.15 -14.35
C VAL A 295 7.74 14.93 -13.37
N VAL A 296 6.98 15.90 -13.87
CA VAL A 296 6.08 16.74 -13.08
C VAL A 296 4.69 16.67 -13.68
N ALA A 297 3.69 16.38 -12.85
CA ALA A 297 2.30 16.27 -13.28
C ALA A 297 1.86 17.52 -14.06
N SER A 298 1.07 17.34 -15.11
CA SER A 298 0.48 18.46 -15.87
C SER A 298 -0.80 19.01 -15.24
N VAL A 299 -1.36 18.31 -14.25
CA VAL A 299 -2.53 18.71 -13.48
C VAL A 299 -2.17 18.72 -11.99
N PRO A 300 -2.43 19.82 -11.26
CA PRO A 300 -2.19 19.86 -9.83
C PRO A 300 -3.29 19.12 -9.05
N ALA A 301 -2.93 18.64 -7.86
CA ALA A 301 -3.88 18.25 -6.83
C ALA A 301 -4.16 19.46 -5.91
N ASP A 302 -5.43 19.59 -5.49
CA ASP A 302 -5.85 20.63 -4.54
C ASP A 302 -5.80 20.09 -3.11
N PHE A 303 -4.80 20.52 -2.34
CA PHE A 303 -4.69 20.25 -0.91
C PHE A 303 -5.06 21.45 -0.03
N GLY A 304 -5.65 22.51 -0.59
CA GLY A 304 -5.99 23.73 0.15
C GLY A 304 -6.96 23.47 1.31
N LYS A 305 -7.89 22.53 1.14
CA LYS A 305 -8.88 22.16 2.18
C LYS A 305 -8.26 21.51 3.42
N THR A 306 -7.07 20.94 3.29
CA THR A 306 -6.32 20.32 4.39
C THR A 306 -5.16 21.20 4.88
N GLY A 307 -5.13 22.48 4.48
CA GLY A 307 -4.05 23.42 4.81
C GLY A 307 -2.77 23.24 4.00
N GLY A 308 -2.82 22.45 2.92
CA GLY A 308 -1.73 22.28 1.96
C GLY A 308 -1.82 23.26 0.78
N ASP A 309 -0.96 23.07 -0.21
CA ASP A 309 -0.94 23.88 -1.43
C ASP A 309 -2.15 23.53 -2.34
N PRO A 310 -3.01 24.51 -2.71
CA PRO A 310 -4.15 24.26 -3.59
C PRO A 310 -3.75 23.97 -5.05
N ASP A 311 -2.49 24.22 -5.41
CA ASP A 311 -1.91 23.95 -6.73
C ASP A 311 -0.68 23.04 -6.59
N PHE A 312 -0.80 21.91 -5.90
CA PHE A 312 0.32 20.99 -5.69
C PHE A 312 0.56 20.11 -6.91
N PHE A 313 1.73 20.22 -7.52
CA PHE A 313 2.12 19.36 -8.64
C PHE A 313 2.95 18.20 -8.12
N SER A 314 2.51 16.96 -8.38
CA SER A 314 3.33 15.79 -8.09
C SER A 314 4.60 15.83 -8.94
N ALA A 315 5.75 15.59 -8.33
CA ALA A 315 7.04 15.56 -8.99
C ALA A 315 7.79 14.32 -8.56
N ILE A 316 8.32 13.55 -9.51
CA ILE A 316 9.01 12.29 -9.23
C ILE A 316 10.28 12.21 -10.08
N TYR A 317 11.42 11.97 -9.43
CA TYR A 317 12.64 11.51 -10.08
C TYR A 317 12.57 10.00 -10.29
N PHE A 318 12.53 9.58 -11.55
CA PHE A 318 12.61 8.18 -11.92
C PHE A 318 14.02 7.81 -12.36
N GLN A 319 14.53 6.69 -11.83
CA GLN A 319 15.64 5.97 -12.46
C GLN A 319 15.12 5.33 -13.75
N PHE A 320 15.77 5.66 -14.87
CA PHE A 320 15.39 5.18 -16.20
C PHE A 320 16.61 5.14 -17.12
N PRO A 321 17.15 3.95 -17.46
CA PRO A 321 18.37 3.86 -18.26
C PRO A 321 18.21 4.42 -19.67
N ASP A 322 19.26 5.10 -20.13
CA ASP A 322 19.33 5.79 -21.42
C ASP A 322 18.22 6.83 -21.63
N ALA A 323 17.70 7.44 -20.55
CA ALA A 323 16.58 8.39 -20.62
C ALA A 323 16.82 9.54 -21.62
N SER A 324 17.99 10.17 -21.59
CA SER A 324 18.37 11.25 -22.53
C SER A 324 18.44 10.83 -24.00
N LYS A 325 18.61 9.54 -24.30
CA LYS A 325 18.58 9.01 -25.68
C LYS A 325 17.18 8.63 -26.13
N LYS A 326 16.29 8.33 -25.18
CA LYS A 326 14.94 7.83 -25.40
C LYS A 326 13.86 8.90 -25.27
N LEU A 327 14.14 10.01 -24.62
CA LEU A 327 13.18 11.06 -24.27
C LEU A 327 13.77 12.44 -24.51
N LYS A 328 12.90 13.46 -24.51
CA LYS A 328 13.28 14.87 -24.59
C LYS A 328 12.60 15.66 -23.48
N VAL A 329 13.27 16.73 -23.03
CA VAL A 329 12.68 17.70 -22.10
C VAL A 329 11.43 18.31 -22.74
N GLY A 330 10.41 18.53 -21.93
CA GLY A 330 9.11 19.07 -22.32
C GLY A 330 8.12 18.04 -22.88
N GLN A 331 8.53 16.80 -23.15
CA GLN A 331 7.58 15.77 -23.60
C GLN A 331 6.59 15.41 -22.50
N ARG A 332 5.33 15.16 -22.86
CA ARG A 332 4.35 14.56 -21.97
C ARG A 332 4.47 13.05 -21.99
N VAL A 333 4.47 12.45 -20.80
CA VAL A 333 4.64 11.02 -20.62
C VAL A 333 3.67 10.45 -19.58
N ILE A 334 3.36 9.16 -19.71
CA ILE A 334 2.82 8.32 -18.65
C ILE A 334 3.93 7.35 -18.23
N VAL A 335 4.22 7.32 -16.93
CA VAL A 335 5.29 6.49 -16.37
C VAL A 335 4.67 5.33 -15.61
N GLU A 336 5.03 4.11 -15.99
CA GLU A 336 4.74 2.92 -15.20
C GLU A 336 5.91 2.67 -14.25
N ALA A 337 5.66 2.85 -12.95
CA ALA A 337 6.67 2.64 -11.92
C ALA A 337 6.91 1.15 -11.63
N SER A 338 8.14 0.82 -11.24
CA SER A 338 8.51 -0.46 -10.67
C SER A 338 8.78 -0.30 -9.19
N GLY A 339 7.99 -0.97 -8.36
CA GLY A 339 8.16 -0.93 -6.90
C GLY A 339 7.67 0.37 -6.25
N PRO A 340 8.08 0.63 -5.01
CA PRO A 340 7.59 1.77 -4.24
C PRO A 340 8.17 3.10 -4.74
N ILE A 341 7.40 4.18 -4.56
CA ILE A 341 7.89 5.55 -4.68
C ILE A 341 8.24 6.05 -3.27
N MET A 342 9.48 6.48 -3.06
CA MET A 342 9.92 7.05 -1.79
C MET A 342 9.25 8.39 -1.51
N GLU A 343 8.68 8.53 -0.31
CA GLU A 343 8.01 9.73 0.17
C GLU A 343 9.03 10.87 0.40
N SER A 344 9.19 11.69 -0.63
CA SER A 344 10.03 12.90 -0.66
C SER A 344 9.44 13.87 -1.69
N TYR A 345 9.94 15.10 -1.75
CA TYR A 345 9.56 16.04 -2.80
C TYR A 345 10.80 16.64 -3.48
N PRO A 346 11.07 16.30 -4.77
CA PRO A 346 10.38 15.29 -5.57
C PRO A 346 10.43 13.89 -4.96
N GLY A 347 9.41 13.06 -5.23
CA GLY A 347 9.44 11.64 -4.93
C GLY A 347 10.54 10.94 -5.70
N GLN A 348 10.93 9.75 -5.27
CA GLN A 348 11.98 8.97 -5.96
C GLN A 348 11.48 7.57 -6.27
N GLY A 349 11.72 7.08 -7.49
CA GLY A 349 11.30 5.75 -7.88
C GLY A 349 12.06 5.22 -9.09
N THR A 350 11.63 4.08 -9.60
CA THR A 350 12.20 3.45 -10.80
C THR A 350 11.12 3.32 -11.86
N ALA A 351 11.42 3.70 -13.11
CA ALA A 351 10.49 3.55 -14.22
C ALA A 351 10.70 2.20 -14.92
N LEU A 352 9.63 1.42 -15.04
CA LEU A 352 9.61 0.19 -15.84
C LEU A 352 9.37 0.52 -17.32
N TYR A 353 8.37 1.36 -17.58
CA TYR A 353 8.02 1.80 -18.93
C TYR A 353 7.66 3.28 -18.95
N VAL A 354 7.90 3.91 -20.10
CA VAL A 354 7.51 5.29 -20.36
C VAL A 354 6.73 5.34 -21.67
N GLU A 355 5.48 5.78 -21.61
CA GLU A 355 4.67 6.06 -22.79
C GLU A 355 4.71 7.55 -23.08
N VAL A 356 5.21 7.93 -24.25
CA VAL A 356 5.22 9.31 -24.73
C VAL A 356 3.85 9.62 -25.35
N LEU A 357 3.26 10.74 -24.95
CA LEU A 357 1.99 11.20 -25.47
C LEU A 357 2.19 12.09 -26.72
N PRO A 358 1.18 12.20 -27.61
CA PRO A 358 1.25 13.11 -28.75
C PRO A 358 1.50 14.55 -28.32
N GLU A 359 2.48 15.19 -28.96
CA GLU A 359 2.88 16.56 -28.67
C GLU A 359 1.83 17.54 -29.22
N TYR A 360 1.35 18.46 -28.39
CA TYR A 360 0.48 19.54 -28.84
C TYR A 360 1.25 20.46 -29.81
N LYS A 361 0.72 20.58 -31.02
CA LYS A 361 1.20 21.49 -32.07
C LYS A 361 -0.03 22.04 -32.81
N PRO A 362 -0.55 23.23 -32.43
CA PRO A 362 -1.70 23.82 -33.07
C PRO A 362 -1.40 24.17 -34.53
N GLU A 363 -2.47 24.36 -35.30
CA GLU A 363 -2.34 24.76 -36.70
C GLU A 363 -1.63 26.11 -36.81
N GLY A 364 -0.68 26.19 -37.74
CA GLY A 364 0.13 27.40 -37.96
C GLY A 364 1.33 27.55 -37.02
N ALA A 365 1.49 26.70 -36.00
CA ALA A 365 2.66 26.75 -35.15
C ALA A 365 3.88 26.07 -35.75
N ASP A 366 5.07 26.65 -35.56
CA ASP A 366 6.36 26.08 -35.92
C ASP A 366 6.88 25.11 -34.83
N LEU A 367 6.72 25.49 -33.56
CA LEU A 367 7.14 24.71 -32.40
C LEU A 367 6.02 23.79 -31.89
N SER A 368 6.44 22.71 -31.24
CA SER A 368 5.57 21.82 -30.44
C SER A 368 5.66 22.18 -28.96
N GLU A 369 4.70 21.72 -28.16
CA GLU A 369 4.68 21.95 -26.71
C GLU A 369 6.01 21.63 -26.02
N SER A 370 6.67 20.52 -26.40
CA SER A 370 7.91 20.11 -25.75
C SER A 370 9.06 21.06 -26.09
N GLN A 371 9.12 21.54 -27.33
CA GLN A 371 10.12 22.53 -27.75
C GLN A 371 9.91 23.87 -27.05
N VAL A 372 8.66 24.29 -26.88
CA VAL A 372 8.32 25.53 -26.16
C VAL A 372 8.71 25.43 -24.69
N ILE A 373 8.39 24.31 -24.04
CA ILE A 373 8.77 24.05 -22.64
C ILE A 373 10.28 24.01 -22.49
N GLU A 374 11.00 23.29 -23.35
CA GLU A 374 12.46 23.23 -23.34
C GLU A 374 13.09 24.63 -23.48
N LYS A 375 12.62 25.43 -24.46
CA LYS A 375 13.07 26.81 -24.63
C LYS A 375 12.77 27.66 -23.39
N ALA A 376 11.56 27.56 -22.84
CA ALA A 376 11.17 28.31 -21.65
C ALA A 376 12.06 27.96 -20.46
N LEU A 377 12.33 26.68 -20.20
CA LEU A 377 13.23 26.24 -19.12
C LEU A 377 14.65 26.77 -19.28
N ASN A 378 15.17 26.85 -20.51
CA ASN A 378 16.49 27.41 -20.81
C ASN A 378 16.59 28.93 -20.58
N THR A 379 15.46 29.66 -20.54
CA THR A 379 15.47 31.11 -20.21
C THR A 379 15.60 31.38 -18.71
N ILE A 380 15.33 30.39 -17.86
CA ILE A 380 15.29 30.58 -16.41
C ILE A 380 16.69 30.39 -15.83
N LYS A 381 17.31 31.49 -15.37
CA LYS A 381 18.73 31.55 -14.96
C LYS A 381 19.06 30.85 -13.64
N ASP A 382 18.06 30.48 -12.86
CA ASP A 382 18.21 29.76 -11.60
C ASP A 382 17.43 28.45 -11.71
N GLN A 383 18.10 27.31 -11.55
CA GLN A 383 17.50 25.98 -11.63
C GLN A 383 17.21 25.38 -10.25
N GLN A 384 17.28 26.17 -9.17
CA GLN A 384 16.94 25.66 -7.84
C GLN A 384 15.42 25.43 -7.70
N GLY A 385 15.05 24.19 -7.35
CA GLY A 385 13.68 23.78 -7.06
C GLY A 385 12.91 23.27 -8.27
N VAL A 386 11.81 22.56 -7.99
CA VAL A 386 10.96 21.95 -9.01
C VAL A 386 10.16 23.03 -9.75
N VAL A 387 10.21 22.99 -11.08
CA VAL A 387 9.37 23.81 -11.96
C VAL A 387 8.22 22.96 -12.48
N ALA A 388 7.00 23.48 -12.41
CA ALA A 388 5.80 22.86 -12.97
C ALA A 388 5.20 23.73 -14.07
N VAL A 389 4.68 23.10 -15.13
CA VAL A 389 3.93 23.77 -16.20
C VAL A 389 2.47 23.87 -15.77
N ARG A 390 1.97 25.08 -15.53
CA ARG A 390 0.56 25.32 -15.19
C ARG A 390 -0.31 25.37 -16.43
N ASP A 391 0.10 26.18 -17.40
CA ASP A 391 -0.64 26.43 -18.62
C ASP A 391 0.29 26.76 -19.79
N LEU A 392 -0.21 26.50 -21.00
CA LEU A 392 0.47 26.67 -22.26
C LEU A 392 -0.56 27.09 -23.31
N SER A 393 -0.30 28.18 -24.03
CA SER A 393 -1.16 28.65 -25.11
C SER A 393 -0.36 29.23 -26.27
N PHE A 394 -0.86 29.07 -27.48
CA PHE A 394 -0.30 29.64 -28.70
C PHE A 394 -1.17 30.79 -29.20
N ASP A 395 -0.55 31.93 -29.50
CA ASP A 395 -1.17 33.07 -30.16
C ASP A 395 -0.65 33.17 -31.61
N GLY A 396 -1.43 32.63 -32.55
CA GLY A 396 -1.09 32.69 -33.98
C GLY A 396 -1.13 34.09 -34.59
N GLY A 397 -1.70 35.09 -33.89
CA GLY A 397 -1.63 36.49 -34.32
C GLY A 397 -0.29 37.15 -33.99
N LEU A 398 0.36 36.70 -32.91
CA LEU A 398 1.65 37.22 -32.43
C LEU A 398 2.84 36.33 -32.79
N ASP A 399 2.60 35.12 -33.29
CA ASP A 399 3.64 34.12 -33.59
C ASP A 399 4.45 33.80 -32.30
N GLU A 400 3.72 33.65 -31.19
CA GLU A 400 4.27 33.51 -29.84
C GLU A 400 3.48 32.48 -29.03
N TRP A 401 4.20 31.80 -28.14
CA TRP A 401 3.65 30.97 -27.08
C TRP A 401 3.73 31.67 -25.74
N SER A 402 2.69 31.53 -24.93
CA SER A 402 2.70 31.92 -23.52
C SER A 402 2.69 30.67 -22.65
N ILE A 403 3.66 30.56 -21.74
CA ILE A 403 3.74 29.47 -20.77
C ILE A 403 3.71 30.04 -19.35
N SER A 404 2.81 29.50 -18.54
CA SER A 404 2.72 29.78 -17.11
C SER A 404 3.43 28.68 -16.33
N LEU A 405 4.44 29.06 -15.56
CA LEU A 405 5.26 28.17 -14.77
C LEU A 405 5.06 28.45 -13.29
N LYS A 406 5.07 27.38 -12.47
CA LYS A 406 5.10 27.46 -11.01
C LYS A 406 6.44 26.96 -10.50
N ARG A 407 7.01 27.68 -9.54
CA ARG A 407 8.16 27.24 -8.74
C ARG A 407 7.94 27.65 -7.30
N ASN A 408 7.93 26.67 -6.40
CA ASN A 408 7.54 26.89 -5.00
C ASN A 408 6.18 27.63 -4.97
N GLU A 409 6.08 28.75 -4.26
CA GLU A 409 4.87 29.58 -4.18
C GLU A 409 4.77 30.61 -5.31
N ASN A 410 5.79 30.73 -6.18
CA ASN A 410 5.85 31.76 -7.21
C ASN A 410 5.32 31.24 -8.55
N ASN A 411 4.49 32.06 -9.19
CA ASN A 411 4.09 31.87 -10.58
C ASN A 411 4.81 32.91 -11.45
N PHE A 412 5.23 32.51 -12.64
CA PHE A 412 5.81 33.41 -13.62
C PHE A 412 5.45 32.98 -15.04
N GLU A 413 5.39 33.96 -15.94
CA GLU A 413 5.07 33.75 -17.35
C GLU A 413 6.34 33.92 -18.19
N VAL A 414 6.48 33.07 -19.19
CA VAL A 414 7.53 33.17 -20.21
C VAL A 414 6.83 33.23 -21.56
N ASN A 415 7.22 34.21 -22.40
CA ASN A 415 6.80 34.24 -23.79
C ASN A 415 7.93 33.69 -24.66
N VAL A 416 7.59 32.72 -25.51
CA VAL A 416 8.54 32.04 -26.41
C VAL A 416 8.13 32.35 -27.84
N LYS A 417 9.06 32.90 -28.62
CA LYS A 417 8.87 33.12 -30.05
C LYS A 417 8.69 31.79 -30.76
N ASP A 418 7.65 31.67 -31.59
CA ASP A 418 7.34 30.44 -32.30
C ASP A 418 8.19 30.27 -33.54
N ARG A 419 9.49 30.00 -33.35
CA ARG A 419 10.44 29.82 -34.45
C ARG A 419 11.43 28.72 -34.12
N LEU A 420 11.73 27.88 -35.11
CA LEU A 420 12.85 26.95 -35.03
C LEU A 420 14.16 27.76 -34.93
N ASP A 421 15.05 27.36 -34.02
CA ASP A 421 16.38 27.98 -33.95
C ASP A 421 17.15 27.58 -35.23
N GLU A 422 17.76 28.56 -35.92
CA GLU A 422 18.56 28.34 -37.14
C GLU A 422 19.90 27.64 -36.86
#